data_AF-A0A1X2GDP1-F1
#
_entry.id   AF-A0A1X2GDP1-F1
#
_cell.length_a   1.000
_cell.length_b   1.000
_cell.length_c   1.000
_cell.angle_alpha   90.00
_cell.angle_beta   90.00
_cell.angle_gamma   90.00
#
_symmetry.space_group_name_H-M   'P 1'
#
loop_
_entity.id
_entity.type
_entity.pdbx_description
1 polymer ?
#
loop_
_entity_poly.entity_id
_entity_poly.type
_entity_poly.pdbx_seq_one_letter_code
_entity_poly.pdbx_strand_id
1 'polypeptide(L)'
;MPDASALTQEALLNFDTDVRFLEEFIQGLGDPTVVDTFFELRQLIQLATSDNPEEYLTPHLRSKLYERVRGPDVINLFEKLLRGLPNPNTNNLTTRQRSHRKALENVARILRSVHTSSK
;
A
#
# COMPACT_ATOMS: atom_id res chain seq x y z
N MET A 1 7.07 -18.44 -14.73
CA MET A 1 7.37 -17.01 -14.57
C MET A 1 6.49 -16.49 -13.45
N PRO A 2 7.02 -15.79 -12.43
CA PRO A 2 6.18 -15.08 -11.46
C PRO A 2 5.32 -14.04 -12.20
N ASP A 3 4.12 -13.79 -11.71
CA ASP A 3 3.23 -12.77 -12.28
C ASP A 3 3.89 -11.39 -12.14
N ALA A 4 4.31 -10.80 -13.25
CA ALA A 4 4.96 -9.48 -13.26
C ALA A 4 4.05 -8.35 -12.76
N SER A 5 2.74 -8.60 -12.63
CA SER A 5 1.78 -7.67 -12.04
C SER A 5 1.63 -7.81 -10.52
N ALA A 6 2.28 -8.80 -9.90
CA ALA A 6 2.26 -9.02 -8.47
C ALA A 6 3.32 -8.19 -7.75
N LEU A 7 2.95 -7.64 -6.59
CA LEU A 7 3.88 -6.96 -5.69
C LEU A 7 4.24 -7.90 -4.54
N THR A 8 5.50 -8.36 -4.49
CA THR A 8 5.99 -9.23 -3.39
C THR A 8 6.56 -8.39 -2.24
N GLN A 9 6.71 -9.02 -1.08
CA GLN A 9 7.29 -8.36 0.09
C GLN A 9 8.74 -7.92 -0.16
N GLU A 10 9.53 -8.76 -0.81
CA GLU A 10 10.93 -8.48 -1.14
C GLU A 10 11.04 -7.31 -2.12
N ALA A 11 10.17 -7.28 -3.13
CA ALA A 11 10.11 -6.17 -4.08
C ALA A 11 9.76 -4.84 -3.38
N LEU A 12 8.82 -4.89 -2.42
CA LEU A 12 8.41 -3.71 -1.65
C LEU A 12 9.52 -3.20 -0.73
N LEU A 13 10.28 -4.10 -0.08
CA LEU A 13 11.42 -3.73 0.78
C LEU A 13 12.57 -3.11 -0.02
N ASN A 14 12.88 -3.66 -1.20
CA ASN A 14 13.87 -3.08 -2.09
C ASN A 14 13.42 -1.70 -2.57
N PHE A 15 12.15 -1.58 -2.98
CA PHE A 15 11.59 -0.31 -3.42
C PHE A 15 11.57 0.74 -2.32
N ASP A 16 11.26 0.37 -1.06
CA ASP A 16 11.37 1.26 0.09
C ASP A 16 12.79 1.80 0.26
N THR A 17 13.80 0.93 0.11
CA THR A 17 15.21 1.31 0.17
C THR A 17 15.57 2.31 -0.93
N ASP A 18 15.13 2.04 -2.17
CA ASP A 18 15.37 2.93 -3.30
C ASP A 18 14.72 4.31 -3.10
N VAL A 19 13.48 4.36 -2.62
CA VAL A 19 12.78 5.63 -2.36
C VAL A 19 13.45 6.40 -1.22
N ARG A 20 13.91 5.71 -0.15
CA ARG A 20 14.68 6.37 0.92
C ARG A 20 15.97 7.00 0.40
N PHE A 21 16.70 6.30 -0.46
CA PHE A 21 17.89 6.86 -1.10
C PHE A 21 17.57 8.13 -1.90
N LEU A 22 16.47 8.14 -2.66
CA LEU A 22 16.06 9.31 -3.43
C LEU A 22 15.62 10.48 -2.53
N GLU A 23 14.90 10.21 -1.44
CA GLU A 23 14.53 11.23 -0.46
C GLU A 23 15.77 11.87 0.18
N GLU A 24 16.74 11.06 0.61
CA GLU A 24 18.00 11.53 1.20
C GLU A 24 18.83 12.34 0.19
N PHE A 25 18.89 11.88 -1.07
CA PHE A 25 19.56 12.60 -2.15
C PHE A 25 18.93 13.98 -2.38
N ILE A 26 17.59 14.04 -2.49
CA ILE A 26 16.87 15.29 -2.72
C ILE A 26 16.99 16.23 -1.51
N GLN A 27 16.93 15.70 -0.29
CA GLN A 27 17.17 16.50 0.91
C GLN A 27 18.57 17.13 0.90
N GLY A 28 19.58 16.42 0.36
CA GLY A 28 20.93 16.92 0.14
C GLY A 28 21.03 18.07 -0.89
N LEU A 29 20.04 18.24 -1.78
CA LEU A 29 20.01 19.35 -2.75
C LEU A 29 19.57 20.68 -2.13
N GLY A 30 18.96 20.65 -0.92
CA GLY A 30 18.53 21.86 -0.21
C GLY A 30 17.30 22.56 -0.80
N ASP A 31 16.58 21.92 -1.74
CA ASP A 31 15.33 22.45 -2.30
C ASP A 31 14.11 21.85 -1.58
N PRO A 32 13.39 22.64 -0.76
CA PRO A 32 12.23 22.14 -0.02
C PRO A 32 11.04 21.79 -0.92
N THR A 33 10.98 22.31 -2.15
CA THR A 33 9.84 22.09 -3.05
C THR A 33 9.82 20.67 -3.63
N VAL A 34 10.98 20.00 -3.66
CA VAL A 34 11.12 18.67 -4.24
C VAL A 34 10.84 17.58 -3.20
N VAL A 35 11.02 17.86 -1.91
CA VAL A 35 10.73 16.90 -0.82
C VAL A 35 9.26 16.47 -0.84
N ASP A 36 8.35 17.40 -1.13
CA ASP A 36 6.91 17.14 -1.18
C ASP A 36 6.51 16.11 -2.25
N THR A 37 7.33 15.93 -3.29
CA THR A 37 7.02 15.03 -4.42
C THR A 37 6.97 13.55 -4.02
N PHE A 38 7.63 13.16 -2.93
CA PHE A 38 7.64 11.78 -2.46
C PHE A 38 6.59 11.46 -1.41
N PHE A 39 5.88 12.45 -0.85
CA PHE A 39 4.97 12.19 0.28
C PHE A 39 3.88 11.17 -0.05
N GLU A 40 3.23 11.28 -1.21
CA GLU A 40 2.22 10.31 -1.62
C GLU A 40 2.81 8.90 -1.75
N LEU A 41 3.99 8.79 -2.37
CA LEU A 41 4.68 7.52 -2.56
C LEU A 41 5.09 6.89 -1.21
N ARG A 42 5.64 7.70 -0.31
CA ARG A 42 6.02 7.31 1.06
C ARG A 42 4.82 6.78 1.84
N GLN A 43 3.69 7.48 1.76
CA GLN A 43 2.44 7.05 2.41
C GLN A 43 1.88 5.75 1.79
N LEU A 44 2.00 5.57 0.47
CA LEU A 44 1.64 4.31 -0.19
C LEU A 44 2.52 3.14 0.26
N ILE A 45 3.84 3.34 0.39
CA ILE A 45 4.77 2.31 0.90
C ILE A 45 4.46 1.98 2.36
N GLN A 46 4.20 3.01 3.19
CA GLN A 46 3.79 2.83 4.58
C GLN A 46 2.51 1.99 4.66
N LEU A 47 1.50 2.28 3.83
CA LEU A 47 0.27 1.50 3.81
C LEU A 47 0.48 0.07 3.30
N ALA A 48 1.33 -0.10 2.27
CA ALA A 48 1.65 -1.40 1.69
C ALA A 48 2.39 -2.34 2.66
N THR A 49 3.16 -1.75 3.59
CA THR A 49 3.93 -2.46 4.62
C THR A 49 3.22 -2.53 5.97
N SER A 50 2.04 -1.94 6.11
CA SER A 50 1.28 -1.91 7.35
C SER A 50 0.78 -3.31 7.74
N ASP A 51 0.99 -3.67 9.00
CA ASP A 51 0.40 -4.89 9.59
C ASP A 51 -1.12 -4.80 9.73
N ASN A 52 -1.69 -3.60 9.66
CA ASN A 52 -3.11 -3.34 9.79
C ASN A 52 -3.66 -2.47 8.65
N PRO A 53 -3.89 -3.04 7.45
CA PRO A 53 -4.38 -2.27 6.30
C PRO A 53 -5.74 -1.56 6.53
N GLU A 54 -6.55 -2.04 7.47
CA GLU A 54 -7.88 -1.47 7.78
C GLU A 54 -7.79 -0.07 8.41
N GLU A 55 -6.62 0.33 8.90
CA GLU A 55 -6.40 1.68 9.42
C GLU A 55 -6.67 2.78 8.39
N TYR A 56 -6.52 2.49 7.08
CA TYR A 56 -6.87 3.43 6.01
C TYR A 56 -8.37 3.78 5.98
N LEU A 57 -9.22 2.89 6.49
CA LEU A 57 -10.66 3.16 6.63
C LEU A 57 -10.99 3.99 7.87
N THR A 58 -10.05 4.13 8.82
CA THR A 58 -10.25 4.91 10.03
C THR A 58 -10.00 6.39 9.72
N PRO A 59 -11.01 7.29 9.77
CA PRO A 59 -10.86 8.66 9.26
C PRO A 59 -9.71 9.45 9.89
N HIS A 60 -9.52 9.33 11.21
CA HIS A 60 -8.44 10.02 11.91
C HIS A 60 -7.05 9.50 11.51
N LEU A 61 -6.89 8.18 11.37
CA LEU A 61 -5.62 7.59 10.94
C LEU A 61 -5.35 7.90 9.47
N ARG A 62 -6.37 7.84 8.61
CA ARG A 62 -6.27 8.24 7.21
C ARG A 62 -5.82 9.68 7.05
N SER A 63 -6.44 10.62 7.78
CA SER A 63 -6.06 12.03 7.73
C SER A 63 -4.65 12.29 8.27
N LYS A 64 -4.16 11.45 9.17
CA LYS A 64 -2.85 11.64 9.81
C LYS A 64 -1.70 11.00 9.03
N LEU A 65 -1.94 9.80 8.48
CA LEU A 65 -0.90 8.94 7.89
C LEU A 65 -0.98 8.88 6.37
N TYR A 66 -2.16 9.10 5.80
CA TYR A 66 -2.47 8.79 4.40
C TYR A 66 -3.21 9.95 3.70
N GLU A 67 -2.94 11.19 4.12
CA GLU A 67 -3.64 12.38 3.62
C GLU A 67 -3.49 12.61 2.12
N ARG A 68 -2.37 12.18 1.52
CA ARG A 68 -2.09 12.34 0.08
C ARG A 68 -2.60 11.16 -0.74
N VAL A 69 -2.94 10.04 -0.09
CA VAL A 69 -3.29 8.78 -0.76
C VAL A 69 -4.78 8.72 -1.06
N ARG A 70 -5.13 8.54 -2.34
CA ARG A 70 -6.53 8.45 -2.78
C ARG A 70 -7.03 7.00 -2.81
N GLY A 71 -8.35 6.86 -2.66
CA GLY A 71 -9.00 5.55 -2.64
C GLY A 71 -8.74 4.66 -3.87
N PRO A 72 -8.73 5.18 -5.12
CA PRO A 72 -8.40 4.38 -6.30
C PRO A 72 -6.99 3.78 -6.24
N ASP A 73 -6.02 4.54 -5.73
CA ASP A 73 -4.63 4.09 -5.63
C ASP A 73 -4.48 2.99 -4.58
N VAL A 74 -5.21 3.08 -3.47
CA VAL A 74 -5.28 2.00 -2.46
C VAL A 74 -5.89 0.73 -3.03
N ILE A 75 -6.97 0.84 -3.82
CA ILE A 75 -7.58 -0.32 -4.48
C ILE A 75 -6.54 -1.01 -5.38
N ASN A 76 -5.86 -0.24 -6.23
CA ASN A 76 -4.83 -0.76 -7.13
C ASN A 76 -3.66 -1.39 -6.38
N LEU A 77 -3.18 -0.74 -5.31
CA LEU A 77 -2.10 -1.24 -4.47
C LEU A 77 -2.49 -2.58 -3.84
N PHE A 78 -3.67 -2.67 -3.22
CA PHE A 78 -4.10 -3.86 -2.49
C PHE A 78 -4.38 -5.03 -3.44
N GLU A 79 -4.90 -4.76 -4.64
CA GLU A 79 -5.04 -5.79 -5.67
C GLU A 79 -3.69 -6.37 -6.11
N LYS A 80 -2.66 -5.54 -6.27
CA LYS A 80 -1.30 -6.00 -6.60
C LYS A 80 -0.66 -6.80 -5.47
N LEU A 81 -0.87 -6.39 -4.21
CA LEU A 81 -0.41 -7.15 -3.03
C LEU A 81 -1.10 -8.50 -2.94
N LEU A 82 -2.42 -8.55 -3.15
CA LEU A 82 -3.20 -9.79 -3.10
C LEU A 82 -2.77 -10.83 -4.15
N ARG A 83 -2.31 -10.38 -5.33
CA ARG A 83 -1.71 -11.24 -6.37
C ARG A 83 -0.34 -11.79 -5.96
N GLY A 84 0.42 -11.05 -5.15
CA GLY A 84 1.71 -11.49 -4.62
C GLY A 84 1.61 -12.47 -3.45
N LEU A 85 0.46 -12.53 -2.78
CA LEU A 85 0.24 -13.45 -1.66
C LEU A 85 -0.02 -14.90 -2.14
N PRO A 86 0.43 -15.92 -1.39
CA PRO A 86 0.16 -17.33 -1.69
C PRO A 86 -1.32 -17.60 -1.92
N ASN A 87 -1.63 -18.48 -2.87
CA ASN A 87 -3.01 -18.82 -3.25
C ASN A 87 -3.81 -19.27 -2.01
N PRO A 88 -5.00 -18.68 -1.74
CA PRO A 88 -5.81 -19.03 -0.57
C PRO A 88 -6.15 -20.53 -0.46
N ASN A 89 -6.14 -21.27 -1.56
CA ASN A 89 -6.41 -22.71 -1.61
C ASN A 89 -5.21 -23.57 -1.20
N THR A 90 -4.05 -22.97 -0.91
CA THR A 90 -2.89 -23.72 -0.41
C THR A 90 -3.01 -23.93 1.10
N ASN A 91 -2.91 -25.18 1.55
CA ASN A 91 -3.10 -25.56 2.96
C ASN A 91 -2.04 -24.99 3.93
N ASN A 92 -1.02 -24.28 3.44
CA ASN A 92 0.13 -23.83 4.22
C ASN A 92 0.08 -22.34 4.65
N LEU A 93 -1.02 -21.63 4.43
CA LEU A 93 -1.16 -20.24 4.88
C LEU A 93 -1.29 -20.15 6.40
N THR A 94 -0.42 -19.35 7.02
CA THR A 94 -0.48 -19.05 8.46
C THR A 94 -1.71 -18.21 8.81
N THR A 95 -2.14 -18.24 10.08
CA THR A 95 -3.27 -17.42 10.56
C THR A 95 -3.07 -15.93 10.26
N ARG A 96 -1.84 -15.42 10.45
CA ARG A 96 -1.47 -14.02 10.16
C ARG A 96 -1.62 -13.68 8.67
N GLN A 97 -1.19 -14.57 7.78
CA GLN A 97 -1.33 -14.33 6.34
C GLN A 97 -2.81 -14.34 5.90
N ARG A 98 -3.63 -15.21 6.50
CA ARG A 98 -5.07 -15.26 6.24
C ARG A 98 -5.78 -13.99 6.73
N SER A 99 -5.46 -13.52 7.94
CA SER A 99 -6.04 -12.28 8.47
C SER A 99 -5.62 -11.08 7.64
N HIS A 100 -4.33 -10.99 7.27
CA HIS A 100 -3.82 -9.91 6.42
C HIS A 100 -4.49 -9.88 5.04
N ARG A 101 -4.63 -11.05 4.39
CA ARG A 101 -5.37 -11.17 3.12
C ARG A 101 -6.80 -10.65 3.26
N LYS A 102 -7.52 -11.08 4.30
CA LYS A 102 -8.91 -10.64 4.54
C LYS A 102 -9.01 -9.12 4.77
N ALA A 103 -8.06 -8.53 5.49
CA ALA A 103 -8.01 -7.10 5.73
C ALA A 103 -7.86 -6.33 4.39
N LEU A 104 -6.90 -6.72 3.56
CA LEU A 104 -6.69 -6.11 2.23
C LEU A 104 -7.95 -6.22 1.36
N GLU A 105 -8.58 -7.40 1.32
CA GLU A 105 -9.82 -7.65 0.56
C GLU A 105 -10.97 -6.79 1.07
N ASN A 106 -11.11 -6.65 2.39
CA ASN A 106 -12.16 -5.85 3.01
C ASN A 106 -12.03 -4.38 2.64
N VAL A 107 -10.84 -3.80 2.77
CA VAL A 107 -10.58 -2.39 2.43
C VAL A 107 -10.86 -2.14 0.95
N ALA A 108 -10.29 -2.95 0.05
CA ALA A 108 -10.50 -2.78 -1.39
C ALA A 108 -11.99 -2.89 -1.75
N ARG A 109 -12.74 -3.80 -1.11
CA ARG A 109 -14.19 -3.96 -1.32
C ARG A 109 -14.98 -2.73 -0.85
N ILE A 110 -14.70 -2.23 0.35
CA ILE A 110 -15.38 -1.05 0.91
C ILE A 110 -15.12 0.17 0.01
N LEU A 111 -13.86 0.41 -0.35
CA LEU A 111 -13.51 1.53 -1.22
C LEU A 111 -14.22 1.42 -2.58
N ARG A 112 -14.27 0.25 -3.20
CA ARG A 112 -15.04 0.06 -4.45
C ARG A 112 -16.52 0.41 -4.30
N SER A 113 -17.17 -0.03 -3.22
CA SER A 113 -18.59 0.29 -3.00
C SER A 113 -18.87 1.79 -2.85
N VAL A 114 -17.93 2.53 -2.26
CA VAL A 114 -18.02 4.00 -2.14
C VAL A 114 -17.86 4.66 -3.51
N HIS A 115 -16.92 4.19 -4.33
CA HIS A 115 -16.69 4.74 -5.67
C HIS A 115 -17.83 4.44 -6.64
N THR A 116 -18.51 3.29 -6.52
CA THR A 116 -19.65 2.95 -7.37
C THR A 116 -20.94 3.65 -6.96
N SER A 117 -21.07 4.08 -5.71
CA SER A 117 -22.28 4.78 -5.20
C SER A 117 -22.30 6.28 -5.51
N SER A 118 -21.23 6.83 -6.09
CA SER A 118 -21.13 8.26 -6.42
C SER A 118 -21.51 8.58 -7.87
N LYS A 119 -22.32 7.72 -8.53
CA LYS A 119 -22.85 7.92 -9.88
C LYS A 119 -24.35 8.11 -9.89
#